data_AF-A0A953BHZ5-F1
#
_entry.id   AF-A0A953BHZ5-F1
#
_cell.length_a   1.000
_cell.length_b   1.000
_cell.length_c   1.000
_cell.angle_alpha   90.00
_cell.angle_beta   90.00
_cell.angle_gamma   90.00
#
_symmetry.space_group_name_H-M   'P 1'
#
loop_
_entity.id
_entity.type
_entity.pdbx_description
1 polymer ?
#
loop_
_entity_poly.entity_id
_entity_poly.type
_entity_poly.pdbx_seq_one_letter_code
_entity_poly.pdbx_strand_id
1 'polypeptide(L)'
;MKPRRNPRKKPAIPTRTKLARSPQRAATLNPEQLVTMRDLFWQNVLREMLTSLSIMSQQLAAAESQAPSATDAQAESAPPPDPATLPDPSLFDGRLGIVTKGGDRIAIASIIPLHACGSQDPLAAAIECTIFQVRTPDGHVFTLPIQEIRAFHALSPEVMARLEETARRRAARREQAEDTAPFGFAAFTSLTRGTLPPEPPPAHPME
;
A
#
# COMPACT_ATOMS: atom_id res chain seq x y z
N MET A 1 18.73 -41.00 64.06
CA MET A 1 17.55 -41.27 63.20
C MET A 1 17.92 -40.96 61.75
N LYS A 2 17.93 -41.95 60.84
CA LYS A 2 18.29 -41.77 59.43
C LYS A 2 17.01 -41.63 58.58
N PRO A 3 16.89 -40.63 57.69
CA PRO A 3 15.70 -40.45 56.88
C PRO A 3 15.64 -41.48 55.75
N ARG A 4 14.51 -42.20 55.65
CA ARG A 4 14.19 -43.12 54.56
C ARG A 4 13.92 -42.33 53.27
N ARG A 5 14.73 -42.58 52.25
CA ARG A 5 14.59 -42.00 50.90
C ARG A 5 13.52 -42.78 50.12
N ASN A 6 12.40 -42.14 49.77
CA ASN A 6 11.36 -42.75 48.94
C ASN A 6 11.80 -42.84 47.47
N PRO A 7 11.54 -43.97 46.77
CA PRO A 7 11.87 -44.13 45.36
C PRO A 7 10.93 -43.30 44.48
N ARG A 8 11.49 -42.35 43.71
CA ARG A 8 10.75 -41.56 42.71
C ARG A 8 10.28 -42.49 41.58
N LYS A 9 8.96 -42.60 41.40
CA LYS A 9 8.34 -43.21 40.22
C LYS A 9 8.72 -42.39 38.99
N LYS A 10 9.37 -43.03 38.00
CA LYS A 10 9.66 -42.41 36.70
C LYS A 10 8.33 -42.19 35.95
N PRO A 11 8.07 -41.00 35.40
CA PRO A 11 6.86 -40.75 34.61
C PRO A 11 6.91 -41.60 33.33
N ALA A 12 5.83 -42.34 33.07
CA ALA A 12 5.68 -43.12 31.85
C ALA A 12 5.58 -42.17 30.65
N ILE A 13 6.48 -42.34 29.67
CA ILE A 13 6.47 -41.59 28.42
C ILE A 13 5.24 -42.07 27.63
N PRO A 14 4.26 -41.20 27.31
CA PRO A 14 3.10 -41.60 26.54
C PRO A 14 3.55 -42.02 25.13
N THR A 15 3.30 -43.27 24.80
CA THR A 15 3.55 -43.85 23.48
C THR A 15 2.72 -43.06 22.46
N ARG A 16 3.40 -42.32 21.58
CA ARG A 16 2.80 -41.49 20.54
C ARG A 16 2.03 -42.39 19.57
N THR A 17 0.73 -42.50 19.77
CA THR A 17 -0.22 -43.19 18.87
C THR A 17 -0.12 -42.52 17.50
N LYS A 18 0.54 -43.18 16.54
CA LYS A 18 0.51 -42.79 15.13
C LYS A 18 -0.90 -43.04 14.61
N LEU A 19 -1.76 -42.04 14.72
CA LEU A 19 -3.00 -42.00 13.96
C LEU A 19 -2.61 -41.94 12.48
N ALA A 20 -2.74 -43.08 11.80
CA ALA A 20 -2.64 -43.16 10.35
C ALA A 20 -3.77 -42.31 9.77
N ARG A 21 -3.45 -41.05 9.45
CA ARG A 21 -4.38 -40.12 8.81
C ARG A 21 -4.55 -40.62 7.37
N SER A 22 -5.63 -41.37 7.13
CA SER A 22 -6.02 -41.76 5.78
C SER A 22 -6.03 -40.52 4.88
N PRO A 23 -5.48 -40.59 3.66
CA PRO A 23 -5.50 -39.45 2.74
C PRO A 23 -6.96 -39.12 2.46
N GLN A 24 -7.45 -38.03 3.06
CA GLN A 24 -8.76 -37.48 2.73
C GLN A 24 -8.70 -37.13 1.24
N ARG A 25 -9.45 -37.88 0.43
CA ARG A 25 -9.66 -37.53 -0.98
C ARG A 25 -10.10 -36.08 -1.02
N ALA A 26 -9.33 -35.23 -1.72
CA ALA A 26 -9.67 -33.84 -1.90
C ALA A 26 -11.09 -33.77 -2.46
N ALA A 27 -12.01 -33.16 -1.72
CA ALA A 27 -13.34 -32.90 -2.22
C ALA A 27 -13.21 -32.03 -3.48
N THR A 28 -13.81 -32.47 -4.58
CA THR A 28 -13.86 -31.70 -5.82
C THR A 28 -14.72 -30.46 -5.58
N LEU A 29 -14.10 -29.28 -5.54
CA LEU A 29 -14.79 -28.00 -5.40
C LEU A 29 -15.58 -27.68 -6.68
N ASN A 30 -16.79 -27.14 -6.53
CA ASN A 30 -17.54 -26.55 -7.65
C ASN A 30 -16.75 -25.36 -8.23
N PRO A 31 -16.69 -25.16 -9.57
CA PRO A 31 -16.11 -23.97 -10.18
C PRO A 31 -16.42 -22.63 -9.50
N GLU A 32 -17.66 -22.41 -9.06
CA GLU A 32 -18.04 -21.16 -8.34
C GLU A 32 -17.33 -21.01 -6.99
N GLN A 33 -17.17 -22.11 -6.26
CA GLN A 33 -16.44 -22.15 -5.00
C GLN A 33 -14.95 -21.88 -5.22
N LEU A 34 -14.39 -22.39 -6.32
CA LEU A 34 -13.00 -22.16 -6.69
C LEU A 34 -12.73 -20.69 -6.99
N VAL A 35 -13.63 -20.02 -7.73
CA VAL A 35 -13.51 -18.58 -7.99
C VAL A 35 -13.57 -17.77 -6.70
N THR A 36 -14.55 -18.08 -5.83
CA THR A 36 -14.69 -17.42 -4.53
C THR A 36 -13.44 -17.60 -3.66
N MET A 37 -12.92 -18.83 -3.58
CA MET A 37 -11.73 -19.15 -2.78
C MET A 37 -10.50 -18.44 -3.33
N ARG A 38 -10.34 -18.35 -4.64
CA ARG A 38 -9.26 -17.61 -5.30
C ARG A 38 -9.36 -16.11 -5.02
N ASP A 39 -10.56 -15.54 -5.05
CA ASP A 39 -10.76 -14.13 -4.78
C ASP A 39 -10.46 -13.78 -3.32
N LEU A 40 -10.91 -14.62 -2.37
CA LEU A 40 -10.56 -14.47 -0.95
C LEU A 40 -9.06 -14.60 -0.71
N PHE A 41 -8.40 -15.56 -1.35
CA PHE A 41 -6.95 -15.72 -1.29
C PHE A 41 -6.24 -14.45 -1.78
N TRP A 42 -6.61 -13.94 -2.95
CA TRP A 42 -6.00 -12.73 -3.50
C TRP A 42 -6.26 -11.50 -2.63
N GLN A 43 -7.46 -11.34 -2.09
CA GLN A 43 -7.74 -10.26 -1.14
C GLN A 43 -6.86 -10.37 0.11
N ASN A 44 -6.61 -11.58 0.64
CA ASN A 44 -5.70 -11.74 1.78
C ASN A 44 -4.26 -11.36 1.42
N VAL A 45 -3.76 -11.82 0.27
CA VAL A 45 -2.41 -11.46 -0.22
C VAL A 45 -2.27 -9.95 -0.40
N LEU A 46 -3.26 -9.31 -1.03
CA LEU A 46 -3.25 -7.85 -1.23
C LEU A 46 -3.27 -7.12 0.12
N ARG A 47 -4.04 -7.61 1.10
CA ARG A 47 -4.09 -7.03 2.45
C ARG A 47 -2.73 -7.09 3.12
N GLU A 48 -2.09 -8.25 3.13
CA GLU A 48 -0.77 -8.43 3.74
C GLU A 48 0.28 -7.53 3.09
N MET A 49 0.25 -7.38 1.76
CA MET A 49 1.14 -6.47 1.05
C MET A 49 0.87 -5.01 1.42
N LEU A 50 -0.38 -4.54 1.38
CA LEU A 50 -0.75 -3.16 1.73
C LEU A 50 -0.42 -2.82 3.19
N THR A 51 -0.67 -3.74 4.10
CA THR A 51 -0.31 -3.60 5.53
C THR A 51 1.21 -3.51 5.69
N SER A 52 1.98 -4.38 5.01
CA SER A 52 3.44 -4.32 5.05
C SER A 52 3.97 -2.98 4.53
N LEU A 53 3.41 -2.49 3.42
CA LEU A 53 3.76 -1.19 2.85
C LEU A 53 3.38 -0.03 3.78
N SER A 54 2.23 -0.10 4.47
CA SER A 54 1.85 0.89 5.46
C SER A 54 2.84 0.96 6.62
N ILE A 55 3.30 -0.19 7.12
CA ILE A 55 4.29 -0.24 8.21
C ILE A 55 5.60 0.41 7.73
N MET A 56 6.07 0.06 6.53
CA MET A 56 7.27 0.67 5.94
C MET A 56 7.12 2.19 5.75
N SER A 57 5.96 2.65 5.28
CA SER A 57 5.68 4.07 5.08
C SER A 57 5.68 4.84 6.42
N GLN A 58 5.11 4.26 7.48
CA GLN A 58 5.14 4.87 8.81
C GLN A 58 6.55 4.91 9.40
N GLN A 59 7.37 3.87 9.18
CA GLN A 59 8.77 3.84 9.61
C GLN A 59 9.58 4.94 8.93
N LEU A 60 9.39 5.15 7.63
CA LEU A 60 10.04 6.24 6.90
C LEU A 60 9.61 7.62 7.44
N ALA A 61 8.32 7.84 7.63
CA ALA A 61 7.80 9.11 8.18
C ALA A 61 8.30 9.39 9.61
N ALA A 62 8.44 8.35 10.44
CA ALA A 62 9.00 8.47 11.78
C ALA A 62 10.50 8.81 11.74
N ALA A 63 11.26 8.21 10.82
CA ALA A 63 12.68 8.51 10.63
C ALA A 63 12.90 9.96 10.16
N GLU A 64 12.07 10.46 9.24
CA GLU A 64 12.11 11.86 8.80
C GLU A 64 11.81 12.84 9.95
N SER A 65 10.86 12.50 10.82
CA SER A 65 10.49 13.33 11.98
C SER A 65 11.57 13.38 13.07
N GLN A 66 12.45 12.37 13.12
CA GLN A 66 13.59 12.30 14.05
C GLN A 66 14.87 12.93 13.49
N ALA A 67 14.85 13.44 12.26
CA ALA A 67 16.00 14.13 11.69
C ALA A 67 16.38 15.30 12.62
N PRO A 68 17.63 15.35 13.14
CA PRO A 68 18.03 16.31 14.14
C PRO A 68 17.88 17.72 13.58
N SER A 69 16.90 18.47 14.10
CA SER A 69 16.89 19.92 13.95
C SER A 69 18.22 20.42 14.51
N ALA A 70 19.00 21.12 13.69
CA ALA A 70 20.40 21.49 13.92
C ALA A 70 20.65 22.41 15.15
N THR A 71 19.74 22.48 16.11
CA THR A 71 19.70 23.49 17.17
C THR A 71 20.02 22.95 18.57
N ASP A 72 20.01 21.64 18.82
CA ASP A 72 20.25 21.09 20.17
C ASP A 72 21.60 20.38 20.30
N ALA A 73 22.60 21.15 20.74
CA ALA A 73 24.00 20.73 20.90
C ALA A 73 24.29 19.83 22.12
N GLN A 74 23.29 19.14 22.70
CA GLN A 74 23.49 18.35 23.93
C GLN A 74 22.77 16.99 23.99
N ALA A 75 22.28 16.43 22.88
CA ALA A 75 21.68 15.09 22.90
C ALA A 75 22.74 13.97 22.85
N GLU A 76 22.78 13.24 23.96
CA GLU A 76 23.66 12.12 24.31
C GLU A 76 23.44 10.88 23.42
N SER A 77 24.46 10.56 22.61
CA SER A 77 24.96 9.22 22.19
C SER A 77 24.02 8.02 22.02
N ALA A 78 22.80 8.19 21.49
CA ALA A 78 22.10 7.05 20.89
C ALA A 78 22.90 6.55 19.67
N PRO A 79 23.25 5.24 19.58
CA PRO A 79 23.94 4.70 18.42
C PRO A 79 23.09 4.92 17.16
N PRO A 80 23.69 5.34 16.03
CA PRO A 80 22.95 5.55 14.79
C PRO A 80 22.25 4.24 14.39
N PRO A 81 20.97 4.30 13.93
CA PRO A 81 20.28 3.13 13.45
C PRO A 81 21.04 2.50 12.29
N ASP A 82 21.16 1.16 12.29
CA ASP A 82 21.86 0.43 11.25
C ASP A 82 21.16 0.66 9.90
N PRO A 83 21.83 1.24 8.89
CA PRO A 83 21.23 1.57 7.60
C PRO A 83 20.65 0.35 6.87
N ALA A 84 21.10 -0.87 7.22
CA ALA A 84 20.56 -2.10 6.65
C ALA A 84 19.11 -2.41 7.09
N THR A 85 18.61 -1.74 8.13
CA THR A 85 17.26 -2.00 8.69
C THR A 85 16.21 -1.03 8.18
N LEU A 86 16.63 0.07 7.55
CA LEU A 86 15.69 1.09 7.05
C LEU A 86 15.08 0.66 5.72
N PRO A 87 13.76 0.85 5.52
CA PRO A 87 13.13 0.63 4.23
C PRO A 87 13.78 1.50 3.15
N ASP A 88 13.95 0.97 1.94
CA ASP A 88 14.44 1.76 0.81
C ASP A 88 13.41 2.87 0.46
N PRO A 89 13.75 4.16 0.59
CA PRO A 89 12.83 5.25 0.26
C PRO A 89 12.45 5.26 -1.22
N SER A 90 13.25 4.65 -2.10
CA SER A 90 12.96 4.57 -3.53
C SER A 90 11.71 3.77 -3.85
N LEU A 91 11.20 2.98 -2.90
CA LEU A 91 9.99 2.19 -3.06
C LEU A 91 8.72 3.04 -3.17
N PHE A 92 8.74 4.26 -2.62
CA PHE A 92 7.62 5.20 -2.55
C PHE A 92 7.76 6.40 -3.51
N ASP A 93 8.66 6.31 -4.48
CA ASP A 93 8.89 7.36 -5.48
C ASP A 93 7.85 7.37 -6.63
N GLY A 94 6.84 6.51 -6.55
CA GLY A 94 5.80 6.32 -7.57
C GLY A 94 6.06 5.17 -8.56
N ARG A 95 7.19 4.45 -8.46
CA ARG A 95 7.43 3.22 -9.23
C ARG A 95 6.51 2.09 -8.83
N LEU A 96 6.21 1.97 -7.54
CA LEU A 96 5.19 1.06 -7.05
C LEU A 96 3.81 1.70 -7.21
N GLY A 97 2.84 0.92 -7.66
CA GLY A 97 1.45 1.34 -7.78
C GLY A 97 0.49 0.18 -7.63
N ILE A 98 -0.77 0.51 -7.44
CA ILE A 98 -1.89 -0.44 -7.49
C ILE A 98 -2.67 -0.26 -8.79
N VAL A 99 -3.29 -1.33 -9.25
CA VAL A 99 -4.23 -1.32 -10.38
C VAL A 99 -5.63 -1.55 -9.84
N THR A 100 -6.56 -0.62 -10.14
CA THR A 100 -7.96 -0.71 -9.72
C THR A 100 -8.75 -1.66 -10.62
N LYS A 101 -9.98 -2.00 -10.22
CA LYS A 101 -10.92 -2.77 -11.04
C LYS A 101 -11.30 -2.01 -12.31
N GLY A 102 -11.31 -0.68 -12.26
CA GLY A 102 -11.45 0.20 -13.43
C GLY A 102 -10.27 0.18 -14.41
N GLY A 103 -9.14 -0.41 -14.02
CA GLY A 103 -7.91 -0.44 -14.82
C GLY A 103 -6.99 0.76 -14.60
N ASP A 104 -7.33 1.65 -13.66
CA ASP A 104 -6.50 2.81 -13.34
C ASP A 104 -5.27 2.38 -12.53
N ARG A 105 -4.10 2.92 -12.89
CA ARG A 105 -2.88 2.77 -12.09
C ARG A 105 -2.74 3.94 -11.14
N ILE A 106 -2.72 3.67 -9.84
CA ILE A 106 -2.48 4.67 -8.80
C ILE A 106 -1.08 4.44 -8.23
N ALA A 107 -0.19 5.41 -8.42
CA ALA A 107 1.15 5.39 -7.86
C ALA A 107 1.10 5.53 -6.34
N ILE A 108 1.96 4.81 -5.63
CA ILE A 108 2.01 4.80 -4.16
C ILE A 108 3.18 5.66 -3.69
N ALA A 109 2.87 6.74 -2.98
CA ALA A 109 3.82 7.48 -2.13
C ALA A 109 3.62 7.17 -0.64
N SER A 110 2.38 6.93 -0.21
CA SER A 110 2.12 6.38 1.12
C SER A 110 0.80 5.62 1.14
N ILE A 111 0.66 4.70 2.11
CA ILE A 111 -0.55 3.91 2.32
C ILE A 111 -0.89 3.94 3.80
N ILE A 112 -2.15 4.23 4.11
CA ILE A 112 -2.68 4.25 5.47
C ILE A 112 -3.94 3.38 5.51
N PRO A 113 -4.00 2.31 6.31
CA PRO A 113 -5.22 1.55 6.52
C PRO A 113 -6.26 2.46 7.19
N LEU A 114 -7.48 2.51 6.65
CA LEU A 114 -8.60 3.21 7.26
C LEU A 114 -9.43 2.21 8.08
N HIS A 115 -9.70 2.58 9.32
CA HIS A 115 -10.36 1.73 10.30
C HIS A 115 -11.88 1.89 10.18
N ALA A 116 -12.62 0.78 10.18
CA ALA A 116 -14.09 0.82 10.19
C ALA A 116 -14.69 0.71 11.60
N CYS A 117 -14.06 0.02 12.57
CA CYS A 117 -14.41 -0.01 14.00
C CYS A 117 -13.45 -0.93 14.77
N GLY A 118 -13.20 -0.71 16.07
CA GLY A 118 -12.88 -1.80 17.01
C GLY A 118 -11.70 -1.62 17.97
N SER A 119 -10.46 -1.50 17.47
CA SER A 119 -9.26 -1.56 18.31
C SER A 119 -8.37 -0.32 18.18
N GLN A 120 -7.87 0.15 19.32
CA GLN A 120 -6.79 1.15 19.41
C GLN A 120 -5.42 0.57 19.03
N ASP A 121 -5.33 -0.77 18.93
CA ASP A 121 -4.11 -1.45 18.50
C ASP A 121 -3.96 -1.34 16.96
N PRO A 122 -2.90 -0.67 16.46
CA PRO A 122 -2.66 -0.50 15.02
C PRO A 122 -2.40 -1.83 14.32
N LEU A 123 -1.87 -2.85 15.01
CA LEU A 123 -1.61 -4.15 14.41
C LEU A 123 -2.89 -4.96 14.22
N ALA A 124 -3.74 -5.03 15.26
CA ALA A 124 -5.05 -5.68 15.17
C ALA A 124 -5.92 -5.03 14.09
N ALA A 125 -5.86 -3.70 14.00
CA ALA A 125 -6.57 -2.97 12.96
C ALA A 125 -6.09 -3.31 11.55
N ALA A 126 -4.78 -3.40 11.33
CA ALA A 126 -4.23 -3.71 10.02
C ALA A 126 -4.64 -5.11 9.51
N ILE A 127 -5.01 -6.02 10.41
CA ILE A 127 -5.52 -7.36 10.07
C ILE A 127 -6.99 -7.29 9.64
N GLU A 128 -7.80 -6.41 10.23
CA GLU A 128 -9.24 -6.28 9.95
C GLU A 128 -9.58 -5.25 8.86
N CYS A 129 -8.64 -4.37 8.50
CA CYS A 129 -8.86 -3.32 7.54
C CYS A 129 -9.21 -3.84 6.14
N THR A 130 -10.29 -3.27 5.59
CA THR A 130 -10.76 -3.52 4.22
C THR A 130 -10.69 -2.26 3.35
N ILE A 131 -10.31 -1.12 3.92
CA ILE A 131 -10.22 0.17 3.23
C ILE A 131 -8.85 0.75 3.46
N PHE A 132 -8.22 1.27 2.40
CA PHE A 132 -6.90 1.87 2.42
C PHE A 132 -6.97 3.26 1.80
N GLN A 133 -6.29 4.22 2.43
CA GLN A 133 -6.00 5.51 1.87
C GLN A 133 -4.62 5.46 1.20
N VAL A 134 -4.56 5.73 -0.09
CA VAL A 134 -3.33 5.75 -0.89
C VAL A 134 -3.06 7.18 -1.32
N ARG A 135 -1.89 7.72 -0.95
CA ARG A 135 -1.42 9.01 -1.43
C ARG A 135 -0.47 8.80 -2.61
N THR A 136 -0.65 9.56 -3.68
CA THR A 136 0.27 9.59 -4.83
C THR A 136 1.43 10.54 -4.58
N PRO A 137 2.55 10.42 -5.30
CA PRO A 137 3.64 11.41 -5.25
C PRO A 137 3.17 12.85 -5.55
N ASP A 138 2.18 13.00 -6.43
CA ASP A 138 1.58 14.30 -6.77
C ASP A 138 0.67 14.89 -5.68
N GLY A 139 0.50 14.20 -4.55
CA GLY A 139 -0.31 14.64 -3.41
C GLY A 139 -1.80 14.27 -3.47
N HIS A 140 -2.30 13.68 -4.57
CA HIS A 140 -3.65 13.14 -4.61
C HIS A 140 -3.85 12.00 -3.60
N VAL A 141 -5.06 11.89 -3.08
CA VAL A 141 -5.42 10.90 -2.06
C VAL A 141 -6.63 10.10 -2.53
N PHE A 142 -6.49 8.79 -2.56
CA PHE A 142 -7.52 7.84 -2.96
C PHE A 142 -7.92 6.98 -1.77
N THR A 143 -9.22 6.85 -1.53
CA THR A 143 -9.76 5.93 -0.52
C THR A 143 -10.38 4.74 -1.22
N LEU A 144 -9.75 3.57 -1.12
CA LEU A 144 -10.10 2.39 -1.90
C LEU A 144 -10.40 1.23 -0.98
N PRO A 145 -11.53 0.53 -1.17
CA PRO A 145 -11.73 -0.73 -0.53
C PRO A 145 -10.91 -1.83 -1.23
N ILE A 146 -10.53 -2.88 -0.49
CA ILE A 146 -9.62 -3.91 -0.99
C ILE A 146 -10.17 -4.65 -2.22
N GLN A 147 -11.48 -4.84 -2.32
CA GLN A 147 -12.12 -5.46 -3.49
C GLN A 147 -11.99 -4.64 -4.78
N GLU A 148 -11.65 -3.35 -4.67
CA GLU A 148 -11.38 -2.47 -5.80
C GLU A 148 -9.94 -2.62 -6.32
N ILE A 149 -9.03 -3.14 -5.49
CA ILE A 149 -7.62 -3.33 -5.85
C ILE A 149 -7.46 -4.71 -6.49
N ARG A 150 -6.86 -4.77 -7.67
CA ARG A 150 -6.69 -6.02 -8.44
C ARG A 150 -5.28 -6.55 -8.43
N ALA A 151 -4.30 -5.66 -8.47
CA ALA A 151 -2.90 -6.06 -8.55
C ALA A 151 -1.99 -4.94 -8.06
N PHE A 152 -0.76 -5.32 -7.75
CA PHE A 152 0.37 -4.41 -7.66
C PHE A 152 1.10 -4.36 -8.99
N HIS A 153 1.65 -3.20 -9.29
CA HIS A 153 2.50 -2.96 -10.44
C HIS A 153 3.74 -2.21 -10.02
N ALA A 154 4.91 -2.78 -10.32
CA ALA A 154 6.20 -2.15 -10.11
C ALA A 154 6.80 -1.78 -11.46
N LEU A 155 7.11 -0.49 -11.65
CA LEU A 155 7.86 -0.03 -12.80
C LEU A 155 9.36 -0.16 -12.51
N SER A 156 10.09 -0.79 -13.42
CA SER A 156 11.55 -0.82 -13.31
C SER A 156 12.13 0.58 -13.56
N PRO A 157 13.32 0.89 -13.02
CA PRO A 157 13.99 2.18 -13.24
C PRO A 157 14.17 2.47 -14.74
N GLU A 158 14.47 1.44 -15.53
CA GLU A 158 14.67 1.57 -16.97
C GLU A 158 13.37 1.93 -17.69
N VAL A 159 12.24 1.37 -17.25
CA VAL A 159 10.93 1.70 -17.81
C VAL A 159 10.53 3.13 -17.44
N MET A 160 10.79 3.57 -16.22
CA MET A 160 10.58 4.97 -15.80
C MET A 160 11.39 5.93 -16.67
N ALA A 161 12.69 5.67 -16.86
CA ALA A 161 13.55 6.50 -17.69
C ALA A 161 13.03 6.62 -19.14
N ARG A 162 12.55 5.51 -19.72
CA ARG A 162 11.94 5.50 -21.06
C ARG A 162 10.62 6.27 -21.12
N LEU A 163 9.79 6.18 -20.08
CA LEU A 163 8.53 6.92 -19.99
C LEU A 163 8.78 8.43 -19.91
N GLU A 164 9.72 8.86 -19.07
CA GLU A 164 10.14 10.25 -18.95
C GLU A 164 10.71 10.80 -20.25
N GLU A 165 11.56 10.03 -20.94
CA GLU A 165 12.11 10.41 -22.24
C GLU A 165 10.99 10.57 -23.27
N THR A 166 10.03 9.65 -23.29
CA THR A 166 8.87 9.71 -24.19
C THR A 166 7.97 10.91 -23.89
N ALA A 167 7.75 11.22 -22.61
CA ALA A 167 6.99 12.39 -22.17
C ALA A 167 7.69 13.69 -22.57
N ARG A 168 9.01 13.81 -22.34
CA ARG A 168 9.82 14.96 -22.79
C ARG A 168 9.76 15.14 -24.30
N ARG A 169 9.91 14.06 -25.08
CA ARG A 169 9.78 14.11 -26.56
C ARG A 169 8.39 14.57 -27.01
N ARG A 170 7.33 14.17 -26.30
CA ARG A 170 5.95 14.63 -26.59
C ARG A 170 5.75 16.09 -26.24
N ALA A 171 6.28 16.56 -25.11
CA ALA A 171 6.21 17.97 -24.71
C ALA A 171 6.91 18.88 -25.72
N ALA A 172 8.15 18.55 -26.10
CA ALA A 172 8.89 19.30 -27.11
C ALA A 172 8.19 19.36 -28.48
N ARG A 173 7.53 18.27 -28.89
CA ARG A 173 6.70 18.26 -30.12
C ARG A 173 5.42 19.08 -29.97
N ARG A 174 4.86 19.16 -28.77
CA ARG A 174 3.62 19.90 -28.50
C ARG A 174 3.85 21.41 -28.51
N GLU A 175 4.98 21.87 -27.97
CA GLU A 175 5.42 23.27 -28.08
C GLU A 175 5.59 23.70 -29.54
N GLN A 176 6.04 22.79 -30.42
CA GLN A 176 6.08 23.04 -31.87
C GLN A 176 4.72 22.95 -32.57
N ALA A 177 3.71 22.33 -31.94
CA ALA A 177 2.40 22.09 -32.55
C ALA A 177 1.29 23.06 -32.07
N GLU A 178 1.53 23.88 -31.04
CA GLU A 178 0.58 24.93 -30.65
C GLU A 178 0.43 26.02 -31.72
N ASP A 179 1.43 26.24 -32.58
CA ASP A 179 1.32 27.12 -33.75
C ASP A 179 0.69 26.45 -34.99
N THR A 180 0.34 25.16 -34.93
CA THR A 180 -0.16 24.43 -36.11
C THR A 180 -1.15 23.31 -35.77
N ALA A 181 -2.02 23.51 -34.78
CA ALA A 181 -3.15 22.60 -34.59
C ALA A 181 -4.17 22.82 -35.74
N PRO A 182 -4.54 21.79 -36.52
CA PRO A 182 -5.52 21.95 -37.58
C PRO A 182 -6.86 22.42 -36.98
N PHE A 183 -7.45 23.45 -37.60
CA PHE A 183 -8.72 24.05 -37.21
C PHE A 183 -9.78 22.96 -37.07
N GLY A 184 -10.18 22.68 -35.82
CA GLY A 184 -11.14 21.61 -35.48
C GLY A 184 -10.70 20.73 -34.30
N PHE A 185 -9.40 20.41 -34.18
CA PHE A 185 -8.93 19.56 -33.07
C PHE A 185 -8.84 20.32 -31.73
N ALA A 186 -8.50 21.62 -31.80
CA ALA A 186 -8.48 22.50 -30.62
C ALA A 186 -9.85 22.61 -29.95
N ALA A 187 -10.93 22.74 -30.74
CA ALA A 187 -12.30 22.83 -30.22
C ALA A 187 -12.73 21.56 -29.46
N PHE A 188 -12.32 20.37 -29.94
CA PHE A 188 -12.67 19.12 -29.29
C PHE A 188 -11.91 18.90 -27.97
N THR A 189 -10.65 19.33 -27.91
CA THR A 189 -9.84 19.24 -26.66
C THR A 189 -10.13 20.35 -25.65
N SER A 190 -10.78 21.45 -26.06
CA SER A 190 -11.23 22.50 -25.12
C SER A 190 -12.36 22.03 -24.21
N LEU A 191 -13.18 21.06 -24.63
CA LEU A 191 -14.28 20.54 -23.81
C LEU A 191 -13.81 19.69 -22.63
N THR A 192 -12.64 19.04 -22.71
CA THR A 192 -12.06 18.27 -21.60
C THR A 192 -11.17 19.10 -20.68
N ARG A 193 -10.77 20.30 -21.11
CA ARG A 193 -9.97 21.26 -20.32
C ARG A 193 -10.82 22.27 -19.53
N GLY A 194 -12.13 22.09 -19.50
CA GLY A 194 -13.04 22.94 -18.73
C GLY A 194 -12.87 22.77 -17.22
N THR A 195 -11.80 23.30 -16.64
CA THR A 195 -11.88 23.89 -15.30
C THR A 195 -12.87 25.04 -15.41
N LEU A 196 -14.11 24.81 -14.99
CA LEU A 196 -15.06 25.88 -14.75
C LEU A 196 -14.35 26.91 -13.84
N PRO A 197 -14.28 28.20 -14.20
CA PRO A 197 -13.90 29.21 -13.23
C PRO A 197 -14.85 29.09 -12.03
N PRO A 198 -14.34 29.23 -10.79
CA PRO A 198 -15.16 29.10 -9.59
C PRO A 198 -16.34 30.07 -9.70
N GLU A 199 -17.55 29.52 -9.60
CA GLU A 199 -18.78 30.29 -9.57
C GLU A 199 -18.67 31.35 -8.46
N PRO A 200 -18.86 32.64 -8.76
CA PRO A 200 -18.77 33.67 -7.74
C PRO A 200 -19.82 33.40 -6.65
N PRO A 201 -19.47 33.55 -5.36
CA PRO A 201 -20.38 33.27 -4.28
C PRO A 201 -21.66 34.12 -4.40
N PRO A 202 -22.85 33.55 -4.09
CA PRO A 202 -24.11 34.27 -4.19
C PRO A 202 -24.06 35.52 -3.31
N ALA A 203 -24.40 36.67 -3.89
CA ALA A 203 -24.49 37.92 -3.16
C ALA A 203 -25.61 37.80 -2.11
N HIS A 204 -25.25 37.78 -0.83
CA HIS A 204 -26.21 37.90 0.24
C HIS A 204 -26.85 39.31 0.20
N PRO A 205 -28.19 39.42 0.24
CA PRO A 205 -28.84 40.71 0.38
C PRO A 205 -28.43 41.33 1.72
N MET A 206 -27.90 42.55 1.67
CA MET A 206 -27.67 43.38 2.85
C MET A 206 -29.03 43.93 3.29
N GLU A 207 -29.49 43.56 4.48
CA GLU A 207 -30.54 44.27 5.22
C GLU A 207 -29.94 45.39 6.07
#